data_AF-A0A0P7B7K1-F1
#
_entry.id   AF-A0A0P7B7K1-F1
#
_cell.length_a   1.000
_cell.length_b   1.000
_cell.length_c   1.000
_cell.angle_alpha   90.00
_cell.angle_beta   90.00
_cell.angle_gamma   90.00
#
_symmetry.space_group_name_H-M   'P 1'
#
loop_
_entity.id
_entity.type
_entity.pdbx_description
1 polymer ?
#
loop_
_entity_poly.entity_id
_entity_poly.type
_entity_poly.pdbx_seq_one_letter_code
_entity_poly.pdbx_strand_id
1 'polypeptide(L)'
;MENLTSNDIVLYVNGQFQGTRGFQELEAHLPTEAGRLVSGIIEKSQGVFLWVSVVVLLLREGLTEGDTISDLQKVLETLPSDLEELYQSFWDTIKPQYVGHASRLFQIHQVSTTTLDVVTFWLADEDNALSEDINVLKDQRRLHIFQIMRRRLNSRTRGLLEISVDGTVDYLHRTVRDWIVPLWNVILSKSPPGFDPHLAMLKALAVEVSNSSYWGEGPASMSFEFWGRVSLCFYHAASTKDLQRNLPLLVQALDRMDADLDTVSKTCVYPNGTSPLYRNTASASMNLSLKHAAPPHWSTSQYTQTEGSFDNTFVGLAAQFAVLPYVREKISRYPALLHHSTSTHSILSCAILGFRYFSRPDIADITDIAAFSDEEIFAVRIELVRLLLGKGALALQPKESQYFPRDMPTREEIRKNAEIYRTICQQGDEIAASEYWNKVGELFDGQMEKERESLVKGQKRPFLSRLFKKKVKK
;
A
#
# COMPACT_ATOMS: atom_id res chain seq x y z
N MET A 1 -35.49 -10.18 25.02
CA MET A 1 -35.04 -10.54 23.66
C MET A 1 -34.30 -11.88 23.62
N GLU A 2 -34.44 -12.76 24.62
CA GLU A 2 -33.62 -13.98 24.76
C GLU A 2 -34.24 -15.27 24.20
N ASN A 3 -35.54 -15.29 23.85
CA ASN A 3 -36.20 -16.48 23.30
C ASN A 3 -36.22 -16.55 21.75
N LEU A 4 -35.70 -15.52 21.07
CA LEU A 4 -35.60 -15.53 19.60
C LEU A 4 -34.31 -16.20 19.11
N THR A 5 -33.24 -16.24 19.91
CA THR A 5 -31.92 -16.72 19.47
C THR A 5 -31.81 -18.24 19.39
N SER A 6 -32.40 -19.00 20.33
CA SER A 6 -32.20 -20.46 20.38
C SER A 6 -32.85 -21.18 19.20
N ASN A 7 -34.09 -20.81 18.83
CA ASN A 7 -34.76 -21.41 17.67
C ASN A 7 -34.08 -21.03 16.35
N ASP A 8 -33.63 -19.78 16.22
CA ASP A 8 -32.90 -19.33 15.03
C ASP A 8 -31.54 -20.05 14.90
N ILE A 9 -30.84 -20.28 16.02
CA ILE A 9 -29.62 -21.09 16.06
C ILE A 9 -29.91 -22.54 15.65
N VAL A 10 -30.97 -23.17 16.18
CA VAL A 10 -31.36 -24.54 15.81
C VAL A 10 -31.62 -24.62 14.29
N LEU A 11 -32.39 -23.67 13.75
CA LEU A 11 -32.71 -23.61 12.33
C LEU A 11 -31.45 -23.41 11.49
N TYR A 12 -30.54 -22.54 11.91
CA TYR A 12 -29.27 -22.31 11.24
C TYR A 12 -28.38 -23.56 11.23
N VAL A 13 -28.13 -24.17 12.40
CA VAL A 13 -27.28 -25.36 12.54
C VAL A 13 -27.83 -26.49 11.67
N ASN A 14 -29.13 -26.78 11.78
CA ASN A 14 -29.77 -27.80 10.98
C ASN A 14 -29.70 -27.47 9.48
N GLY A 15 -29.95 -26.22 9.08
CA GLY A 15 -29.82 -25.82 7.67
C GLY A 15 -28.42 -26.03 7.10
N GLN A 16 -27.37 -25.69 7.86
CA GLN A 16 -25.97 -25.87 7.45
C GLN A 16 -25.55 -27.35 7.43
N PHE A 17 -25.95 -28.11 8.45
CA PHE A 17 -25.64 -29.54 8.56
C PHE A 17 -26.39 -30.37 7.51
N GLN A 18 -27.69 -30.12 7.30
CA GLN A 18 -28.47 -30.75 6.23
C GLN A 18 -27.95 -30.40 4.83
N GLY A 19 -27.23 -29.28 4.66
CA GLY A 19 -26.51 -28.98 3.42
C GLY A 19 -25.24 -29.82 3.20
N THR A 20 -24.85 -30.68 4.15
CA THR A 20 -23.62 -31.46 4.12
C THR A 20 -23.94 -32.95 4.02
N ARG A 21 -23.54 -33.58 2.92
CA ARG A 21 -23.83 -35.01 2.65
C ARG A 21 -23.38 -35.93 3.79
N GLY A 22 -22.19 -35.68 4.35
CA GLY A 22 -21.67 -36.47 5.47
C GLY A 22 -22.57 -36.44 6.72
N PHE A 23 -23.23 -35.31 6.98
CA PHE A 23 -24.19 -35.22 8.09
C PHE A 23 -25.49 -35.96 7.79
N GLN A 24 -26.03 -35.85 6.57
CA GLN A 24 -27.25 -36.56 6.16
C GLN A 24 -27.09 -38.07 6.31
N GLU A 25 -25.95 -38.61 5.84
CA GLU A 25 -25.63 -40.04 5.96
C GLU A 25 -25.48 -40.44 7.44
N LEU A 26 -24.80 -39.62 8.23
CA LEU A 26 -24.60 -39.85 9.65
C LEU A 26 -25.93 -39.84 10.42
N GLU A 27 -26.79 -38.85 10.18
CA GLU A 27 -28.08 -38.68 10.88
C GLU A 27 -29.05 -39.83 10.54
N ALA A 28 -29.03 -40.32 9.30
CA ALA A 28 -29.83 -41.48 8.91
C ALA A 28 -29.45 -42.76 9.69
N HIS A 29 -28.18 -42.89 10.07
CA HIS A 29 -27.68 -44.04 10.83
C HIS A 29 -27.72 -43.84 12.35
N LEU A 30 -27.51 -42.60 12.83
CA LEU A 30 -27.34 -42.24 14.23
C LEU A 30 -28.12 -40.96 14.59
N PRO A 31 -29.47 -40.98 14.50
CA PRO A 31 -30.28 -39.76 14.65
C PRO A 31 -30.23 -39.18 16.07
N THR A 32 -30.06 -40.02 17.09
CA THR A 32 -29.99 -39.55 18.50
C THR A 32 -28.69 -38.81 18.76
N GLU A 33 -27.57 -39.34 18.27
CA GLU A 33 -26.24 -38.78 18.41
C GLU A 33 -26.10 -37.49 17.60
N ALA A 34 -26.68 -37.47 16.38
CA ALA A 34 -26.77 -36.27 15.56
C ALA A 34 -27.53 -35.15 16.29
N GLY A 35 -28.68 -35.49 16.90
CA GLY A 35 -29.44 -34.57 17.75
C GLY A 35 -28.62 -34.04 18.93
N ARG A 36 -27.85 -34.90 19.61
CA ARG A 36 -26.95 -34.48 20.71
C ARG A 36 -25.87 -33.53 20.26
N LEU A 37 -25.28 -33.75 19.08
CA LEU A 37 -24.28 -32.84 18.51
C LEU A 37 -24.87 -31.43 18.32
N VAL A 38 -26.07 -31.34 17.74
CA VAL A 38 -26.79 -30.07 17.56
C VAL A 38 -27.11 -29.42 18.90
N SER A 39 -27.65 -30.17 19.87
CA SER A 39 -27.93 -29.66 21.23
C SER A 39 -26.68 -29.13 21.92
N GLY A 40 -25.54 -29.82 21.81
CA GLY A 40 -24.28 -29.38 22.39
C GLY A 40 -23.79 -28.05 21.80
N ILE A 41 -23.98 -27.81 20.49
CA ILE A 41 -23.63 -26.54 19.84
C ILE A 41 -24.49 -25.40 20.42
N ILE A 42 -25.80 -25.64 20.55
CA ILE A 42 -26.74 -24.64 21.07
C ILE A 42 -26.36 -24.28 22.50
N GLU A 43 -26.12 -25.27 23.36
CA GLU A 43 -25.79 -25.07 24.76
C GLU A 43 -24.44 -24.33 24.92
N LYS A 44 -23.38 -24.77 24.23
CA LYS A 44 -22.07 -24.13 24.35
C LYS A 44 -22.01 -22.73 23.75
N SER A 45 -22.89 -22.41 22.80
CA SER A 45 -22.91 -21.08 22.20
C SER A 45 -23.32 -19.97 23.16
N GLN A 46 -24.03 -20.31 24.25
CA GLN A 46 -24.60 -19.34 25.19
C GLN A 46 -25.40 -18.21 24.47
N GLY A 47 -26.03 -18.55 23.34
CA GLY A 47 -26.81 -17.62 22.53
C GLY A 47 -26.00 -16.75 21.56
N VAL A 48 -24.67 -16.90 21.50
CA VAL A 48 -23.79 -16.12 20.61
C VAL A 48 -23.79 -16.73 19.21
N PHE A 49 -24.57 -16.14 18.30
CA PHE A 49 -24.70 -16.64 16.93
C PHE A 49 -23.37 -16.72 16.17
N LEU A 50 -22.44 -15.78 16.40
CA LEU A 50 -21.12 -15.80 15.77
C LEU A 50 -20.31 -17.03 16.20
N TRP A 51 -20.39 -17.42 17.47
CA TRP A 51 -19.77 -18.65 17.97
C TRP A 51 -20.32 -19.86 17.20
N VAL A 52 -21.65 -19.93 17.06
CA VAL A 52 -22.33 -20.99 16.29
C VAL A 52 -21.83 -21.04 14.86
N SER A 53 -21.78 -19.89 14.16
CA SER A 53 -21.36 -19.88 12.76
C SER A 53 -19.93 -20.38 12.57
N VAL A 54 -19.02 -20.07 13.49
CA VAL A 54 -17.63 -20.54 13.40
C VAL A 54 -17.52 -22.03 13.70
N VAL A 55 -18.18 -22.50 14.77
CA VAL A 55 -18.13 -23.91 15.18
C VAL A 55 -18.83 -24.83 14.18
N VAL A 56 -19.95 -24.41 13.61
CA VAL A 56 -20.63 -25.14 12.54
C VAL A 56 -19.73 -25.27 11.31
N LEU A 57 -19.00 -24.22 10.93
CA LEU A 57 -18.07 -24.27 9.80
C LEU A 57 -16.95 -25.31 10.05
N LEU A 58 -16.38 -25.32 11.26
CA LEU A 58 -15.36 -26.29 11.67
C LEU A 58 -15.89 -27.73 11.62
N LEU A 59 -17.05 -27.99 12.24
CA LEU A 59 -17.61 -29.34 12.30
C LEU A 59 -18.04 -29.85 10.92
N ARG A 60 -18.46 -28.95 10.01
CA ARG A 60 -18.72 -29.30 8.60
C ARG A 60 -17.48 -29.72 7.84
N GLU A 61 -16.31 -29.17 8.17
CA GLU A 61 -15.04 -29.63 7.62
C GLU A 61 -14.79 -31.08 8.02
N GLY A 62 -14.88 -31.41 9.32
CA GLY A 62 -14.75 -32.80 9.80
C GLY A 62 -15.78 -33.77 9.19
N LEU A 63 -17.04 -33.34 9.07
CA LEU A 63 -18.09 -34.11 8.38
C LEU A 63 -17.76 -34.38 6.91
N THR A 64 -17.08 -33.45 6.23
CA THR A 64 -16.66 -33.61 4.84
C THR A 64 -15.42 -34.50 4.72
N GLU A 65 -14.54 -34.47 5.73
CA GLU A 65 -13.35 -35.31 5.83
C GLU A 65 -13.65 -36.75 6.31
N GLY A 66 -14.87 -37.00 6.77
CA GLY A 66 -15.33 -38.34 7.18
C GLY A 66 -15.12 -38.65 8.66
N ASP A 67 -14.96 -37.63 9.50
CA ASP A 67 -14.87 -37.80 10.96
C ASP A 67 -16.11 -38.50 11.51
N THR A 68 -15.93 -39.38 12.50
CA THR A 68 -17.06 -40.04 13.15
C THR A 68 -17.83 -39.07 14.04
N ILE A 69 -19.10 -39.35 14.37
CA ILE A 69 -19.84 -38.50 15.31
C ILE A 69 -19.12 -38.36 16.66
N SER A 70 -18.45 -39.41 17.12
CA SER A 70 -17.68 -39.37 18.36
C SER A 70 -16.48 -38.44 18.27
N ASP A 71 -15.85 -38.31 17.11
CA ASP A 71 -14.74 -37.37 16.90
C ASP A 71 -15.27 -35.93 16.90
N LEU A 72 -16.39 -35.67 16.19
CA LEU A 72 -17.04 -34.36 16.15
C LEU A 72 -17.52 -33.90 17.54
N GLN A 73 -18.08 -34.82 18.34
CA GLN A 73 -18.50 -34.54 19.72
C GLN A 73 -17.30 -34.21 20.61
N LYS A 74 -16.19 -34.96 20.51
CA LYS A 74 -14.96 -34.64 21.24
C LYS A 74 -14.40 -33.27 20.84
N VAL A 75 -14.38 -32.95 19.55
CA VAL A 75 -13.98 -31.63 19.08
C VAL A 75 -14.86 -30.57 19.73
N LEU A 76 -16.19 -30.70 19.65
CA LEU A 76 -17.12 -29.76 20.27
C LEU A 76 -16.91 -29.61 21.78
N GLU A 77 -16.65 -30.70 22.51
CA GLU A 77 -16.36 -30.70 23.95
C GLU A 77 -15.10 -29.91 24.29
N THR A 78 -14.08 -29.92 23.44
CA THR A 78 -12.82 -29.17 23.65
C THR A 78 -12.92 -27.67 23.35
N LEU A 79 -13.90 -27.24 22.55
CA LEU A 79 -14.04 -25.83 22.17
C LEU A 79 -14.53 -24.98 23.37
N PRO A 80 -13.90 -23.84 23.66
CA PRO A 80 -14.36 -22.95 24.73
C PRO A 80 -15.66 -22.24 24.33
N SER A 81 -16.47 -21.85 25.32
CA SER A 81 -17.71 -21.08 25.10
C SER A 81 -17.45 -19.58 24.93
N ASP A 82 -16.33 -19.07 25.44
CA ASP A 82 -15.90 -17.70 25.19
C ASP A 82 -15.34 -17.55 23.77
N LEU A 83 -15.64 -16.43 23.13
CA LEU A 83 -15.31 -16.20 21.72
C LEU A 83 -13.82 -15.90 21.49
N GLU A 84 -13.16 -15.21 22.41
CA GLU A 84 -11.71 -14.93 22.31
C GLU A 84 -10.91 -16.20 22.57
N GLU A 85 -11.30 -16.98 23.58
CA GLU A 85 -10.71 -18.30 23.82
C GLU A 85 -10.92 -19.23 22.62
N LEU A 86 -12.07 -19.13 21.93
CA LEU A 86 -12.35 -19.91 20.73
C LEU A 86 -11.38 -19.54 19.60
N TYR A 87 -11.15 -18.25 19.35
CA TYR A 87 -10.17 -17.81 18.36
C TYR A 87 -8.75 -18.25 18.71
N GLN A 88 -8.38 -18.19 19.99
CA GLN A 88 -7.11 -18.70 20.48
C GLN A 88 -6.95 -20.20 20.18
N SER A 89 -7.99 -21.00 20.40
CA SER A 89 -7.97 -22.43 20.07
C SER A 89 -7.77 -22.70 18.56
N PHE A 90 -8.33 -21.85 17.69
CA PHE A 90 -8.09 -21.95 16.24
C PHE A 90 -6.66 -21.61 15.87
N TRP A 91 -6.10 -20.57 16.47
CA TRP A 91 -4.70 -20.22 16.26
C TRP A 91 -3.75 -21.34 16.72
N ASP A 92 -3.99 -21.90 17.90
CA ASP A 92 -3.14 -22.95 18.48
C ASP A 92 -3.23 -24.28 17.73
N THR A 93 -4.31 -24.51 16.97
CA THR A 93 -4.48 -25.70 16.12
C THR A 93 -3.94 -25.54 14.70
N ILE A 94 -3.42 -24.36 14.32
CA ILE A 94 -2.74 -24.19 13.04
C ILE A 94 -1.52 -25.14 13.00
N LYS A 95 -1.46 -25.97 11.96
CA LYS A 95 -0.36 -26.94 11.80
C LYS A 95 0.99 -26.21 11.83
N PRO A 96 2.02 -26.70 12.55
CA PRO A 96 3.28 -25.97 12.74
C PRO A 96 3.94 -25.46 11.45
N GLN A 97 3.85 -26.23 10.35
CA GLN A 97 4.38 -25.83 9.04
C GLN A 97 3.65 -24.63 8.39
N TYR A 98 2.44 -24.30 8.84
CA TYR A 98 1.62 -23.22 8.31
C TYR A 98 1.64 -21.96 9.16
N VAL A 99 2.11 -22.04 10.42
CA VAL A 99 2.13 -20.89 11.34
C VAL A 99 2.90 -19.70 10.77
N GLY A 100 4.04 -19.94 10.11
CA GLY A 100 4.78 -18.87 9.42
C GLY A 100 4.02 -18.27 8.24
N HIS A 101 3.29 -19.09 7.49
CA HIS A 101 2.46 -18.61 6.39
C HIS A 101 1.23 -17.84 6.90
N ALA A 102 0.60 -18.32 7.98
CA ALA A 102 -0.49 -17.61 8.65
C ALA A 102 -0.07 -16.20 9.04
N SER A 103 1.11 -16.08 9.67
CA SER A 103 1.70 -14.78 10.02
C SER A 103 1.88 -13.86 8.80
N ARG A 104 2.32 -14.39 7.65
CA ARG A 104 2.41 -13.60 6.40
C ARG A 104 1.04 -13.07 5.98
N LEU A 105 0.02 -13.94 5.94
CA LEU A 105 -1.32 -13.58 5.48
C LEU A 105 -1.95 -12.50 6.36
N PHE A 106 -1.83 -12.60 7.68
CA PHE A 106 -2.28 -11.55 8.60
C PHE A 106 -1.51 -10.25 8.41
N GLN A 107 -0.19 -10.29 8.23
CA GLN A 107 0.61 -9.10 7.96
C GLN A 107 0.24 -8.41 6.64
N ILE A 108 -0.02 -9.16 5.56
CA ILE A 108 -0.46 -8.61 4.28
C ILE A 108 -1.83 -7.91 4.46
N HIS A 109 -2.77 -8.58 5.12
CA HIS A 109 -4.09 -8.00 5.40
C HIS A 109 -3.98 -6.73 6.25
N GLN A 110 -3.18 -6.77 7.31
CA GLN A 110 -3.01 -5.65 8.25
C GLN A 110 -2.42 -4.39 7.59
N VAL A 111 -1.49 -4.53 6.64
CA VAL A 111 -0.90 -3.37 5.95
C VAL A 111 -1.76 -2.85 4.80
N SER A 112 -2.84 -3.54 4.45
CA SER A 112 -3.77 -3.08 3.44
C SER A 112 -4.60 -1.92 3.99
N THR A 113 -4.48 -0.75 3.37
CA THR A 113 -5.19 0.48 3.80
C THR A 113 -6.55 0.65 3.11
N THR A 114 -6.87 -0.22 2.16
CA THR A 114 -8.13 -0.21 1.39
C THR A 114 -8.76 -1.60 1.40
N THR A 115 -9.93 -1.75 0.79
CA THR A 115 -10.51 -3.07 0.55
C THR A 115 -9.52 -3.94 -0.24
N LEU A 116 -9.31 -5.17 0.24
CA LEU A 116 -8.29 -6.06 -0.28
C LEU A 116 -8.91 -7.13 -1.18
N ASP A 117 -8.81 -6.94 -2.50
CA ASP A 117 -9.30 -7.92 -3.47
C ASP A 117 -8.52 -9.25 -3.38
N VAL A 118 -9.21 -10.38 -3.57
CA VAL A 118 -8.62 -11.72 -3.49
C VAL A 118 -7.45 -11.94 -4.48
N VAL A 119 -7.47 -11.29 -5.64
CA VAL A 119 -6.37 -11.39 -6.62
C VAL A 119 -5.16 -10.60 -6.13
N THR A 120 -5.36 -9.40 -5.60
CA THR A 120 -4.29 -8.62 -4.96
C THR A 120 -3.68 -9.38 -3.79
N PHE A 121 -4.52 -9.98 -2.95
CA PHE A 121 -4.08 -10.78 -1.80
C PHE A 121 -3.30 -12.03 -2.23
N TRP A 122 -3.78 -12.72 -3.27
CA TRP A 122 -3.07 -13.85 -3.87
C TRP A 122 -1.70 -13.43 -4.39
N LEU A 123 -1.62 -12.37 -5.20
CA LEU A 123 -0.35 -11.85 -5.73
C LEU A 123 0.62 -11.45 -4.61
N ALA A 124 0.13 -10.79 -3.56
CA ALA A 124 0.98 -10.40 -2.43
C ALA A 124 1.54 -11.62 -1.68
N ASP A 125 0.79 -12.72 -1.65
CA ASP A 125 1.24 -13.96 -1.04
C ASP A 125 2.22 -14.75 -1.93
N GLU A 126 2.19 -14.58 -3.26
CA GLU A 126 3.12 -15.24 -4.18
C GLU A 126 4.54 -14.64 -4.11
N ASP A 127 5.55 -15.51 -4.02
CA ASP A 127 6.94 -15.07 -3.91
C ASP A 127 7.43 -14.38 -5.20
N ASN A 128 7.01 -14.89 -6.37
CA ASN A 128 7.41 -14.43 -7.70
C ASN A 128 6.36 -13.54 -8.39
N ALA A 129 5.52 -12.83 -7.64
CA ALA A 129 4.44 -11.99 -8.16
C ALA A 129 4.83 -11.13 -9.38
N LEU A 130 6.01 -10.51 -9.39
CA LEU A 130 6.50 -9.65 -10.48
C LEU A 130 6.69 -10.36 -11.83
N SER A 131 6.64 -11.70 -11.86
CA SER A 131 6.70 -12.50 -13.09
C SER A 131 5.32 -12.87 -13.64
N GLU A 132 4.25 -12.57 -12.90
CA GLU A 132 2.89 -12.85 -13.31
C GLU A 132 2.42 -11.86 -14.38
N ASP A 133 1.68 -12.36 -15.38
CA ASP A 133 0.96 -11.53 -16.32
C ASP A 133 -0.53 -11.49 -15.95
N ILE A 134 -0.91 -10.38 -15.31
CA ILE A 134 -2.27 -10.16 -14.83
C ILE A 134 -3.28 -10.08 -15.99
N ASN A 135 -2.87 -9.72 -17.21
CA ASN A 135 -3.78 -9.58 -18.35
C ASN A 135 -4.33 -10.92 -18.83
N VAL A 136 -3.72 -12.04 -18.39
CA VAL A 136 -4.20 -13.40 -18.67
C VAL A 136 -5.30 -13.83 -17.68
N LEU A 137 -5.56 -13.03 -16.63
CA LEU A 137 -6.63 -13.28 -15.66
C LEU A 137 -8.01 -12.91 -16.23
N LYS A 138 -8.60 -13.84 -16.98
CA LYS A 138 -10.04 -13.82 -17.29
C LYS A 138 -10.86 -14.36 -16.11
N ASP A 139 -12.19 -14.21 -16.15
CA ASP A 139 -13.13 -14.62 -15.09
C ASP A 139 -12.89 -16.03 -14.55
N GLN A 140 -12.61 -17.00 -15.43
CA GLN A 140 -12.34 -18.39 -15.03
C GLN A 140 -11.10 -18.52 -14.13
N ARG A 141 -10.06 -17.70 -14.36
CA ARG A 141 -8.84 -17.72 -13.55
C ARG A 141 -9.05 -17.00 -12.21
N ARG A 142 -9.86 -15.94 -12.16
CA ARG A 142 -10.27 -15.30 -10.90
C ARG A 142 -11.02 -16.27 -9.99
N LEU A 143 -11.98 -17.03 -10.52
CA LEU A 143 -12.69 -18.07 -9.75
C LEU A 143 -11.72 -19.15 -9.23
N HIS A 144 -10.72 -19.51 -10.02
CA HIS A 144 -9.69 -20.45 -9.58
C HIS A 144 -8.86 -19.89 -8.42
N ILE A 145 -8.42 -18.63 -8.50
CA ILE A 145 -7.71 -17.93 -7.41
C ILE A 145 -8.57 -17.88 -6.17
N PHE A 146 -9.86 -17.53 -6.30
CA PHE A 146 -10.81 -17.53 -5.19
C PHE A 146 -10.82 -18.88 -4.46
N GLN A 147 -10.91 -19.99 -5.21
CA GLN A 147 -10.91 -21.33 -4.63
C GLN A 147 -9.57 -21.72 -4.00
N ILE A 148 -8.44 -21.30 -4.59
CA ILE A 148 -7.11 -21.52 -4.00
C ILE A 148 -7.00 -20.76 -2.69
N MET A 149 -7.31 -19.47 -2.69
CA MET A 149 -7.19 -18.60 -1.52
C MET A 149 -8.14 -19.02 -0.42
N ARG A 150 -9.37 -19.46 -0.73
CA ARG A 150 -10.29 -20.02 0.28
C ARG A 150 -9.68 -21.22 1.01
N ARG A 151 -9.09 -22.17 0.26
CA ARG A 151 -8.40 -23.34 0.84
C ARG A 151 -7.16 -22.92 1.64
N ARG A 152 -6.41 -21.94 1.15
CA ARG A 152 -5.21 -21.39 1.80
C ARG A 152 -5.59 -20.72 3.12
N LEU A 153 -6.58 -19.85 3.14
CA LEU A 153 -7.09 -19.21 4.35
C LEU A 153 -7.61 -20.25 5.35
N ASN A 154 -8.49 -21.16 4.94
CA ASN A 154 -9.00 -22.21 5.85
C ASN A 154 -7.88 -23.02 6.51
N SER A 155 -6.85 -23.41 5.76
CA SER A 155 -5.78 -24.25 6.30
C SER A 155 -4.68 -23.48 7.05
N ARG A 156 -4.50 -22.17 6.81
CA ARG A 156 -3.43 -21.35 7.43
C ARG A 156 -3.97 -20.47 8.55
N THR A 157 -5.20 -19.98 8.44
CA THR A 157 -5.80 -19.07 9.42
C THR A 157 -7.03 -19.67 10.11
N ARG A 158 -7.44 -20.89 9.74
CA ARG A 158 -8.59 -21.60 10.33
C ARG A 158 -9.89 -20.78 10.26
N GLY A 159 -10.03 -19.98 9.18
CA GLY A 159 -11.21 -19.14 8.96
C GLY A 159 -11.20 -17.83 9.72
N LEU A 160 -10.10 -17.45 10.39
CA LEU A 160 -9.97 -16.12 11.01
C LEU A 160 -9.87 -15.00 9.96
N LEU A 161 -9.36 -15.34 8.77
CA LEU A 161 -9.50 -14.54 7.56
C LEU A 161 -10.41 -15.29 6.58
N GLU A 162 -11.33 -14.58 5.94
CA GLU A 162 -12.26 -15.13 4.96
C GLU A 162 -12.34 -14.28 3.70
N ILE A 163 -12.96 -14.85 2.66
CA ILE A 163 -13.26 -14.13 1.43
C ILE A 163 -14.76 -13.85 1.39
N SER A 164 -15.12 -12.58 1.32
CA SER A 164 -16.48 -12.08 1.16
C SER A 164 -17.08 -12.44 -0.21
N VAL A 165 -18.39 -12.29 -0.34
CA VAL A 165 -19.14 -12.60 -1.58
C VAL A 165 -18.67 -11.75 -2.77
N ASP A 166 -18.23 -10.53 -2.52
CA ASP A 166 -17.67 -9.61 -3.52
C ASP A 166 -16.21 -9.93 -3.91
N GLY A 167 -15.59 -10.92 -3.26
CA GLY A 167 -14.21 -11.32 -3.51
C GLY A 167 -13.17 -10.49 -2.75
N THR A 168 -13.58 -9.74 -1.72
CA THR A 168 -12.65 -9.07 -0.79
C THR A 168 -12.22 -10.01 0.33
N VAL A 169 -11.01 -9.84 0.86
CA VAL A 169 -10.48 -10.60 1.98
C VAL A 169 -10.56 -9.74 3.24
N ASP A 170 -11.22 -10.26 4.28
CA ASP A 170 -11.31 -9.58 5.57
C ASP A 170 -11.24 -10.57 6.74
N TYR A 171 -11.13 -10.05 7.95
CA TYR A 171 -11.41 -10.82 9.15
C TYR A 171 -12.83 -11.36 9.10
N LEU A 172 -13.01 -12.59 9.58
CA LEU A 172 -14.34 -13.21 9.69
C LEU A 172 -15.37 -12.29 10.37
N HIS A 173 -14.92 -11.55 11.38
CA HIS A 173 -15.73 -10.56 12.08
C HIS A 173 -14.84 -9.55 12.81
N ARG A 174 -15.39 -8.37 13.17
CA ARG A 174 -14.67 -7.34 13.94
C ARG A 174 -14.06 -7.86 15.24
N THR A 175 -14.68 -8.84 15.89
CA THR A 175 -14.18 -9.43 17.14
C THR A 175 -12.88 -10.22 16.94
N VAL A 176 -12.64 -10.76 15.74
CA VAL A 176 -11.35 -11.38 15.40
C VAL A 176 -10.26 -10.30 15.33
N ARG A 177 -10.57 -9.14 14.75
CA ARG A 177 -9.66 -7.99 14.75
C ARG A 177 -9.33 -7.57 16.18
N ASP A 178 -10.34 -7.40 17.02
CA ASP A 178 -10.17 -6.98 18.42
C ASP A 178 -9.29 -7.96 19.21
N TRP A 179 -9.45 -9.27 18.98
CA TRP A 179 -8.62 -10.32 19.56
C TRP A 179 -7.18 -10.34 19.02
N ILE A 180 -6.97 -10.02 17.73
CA ILE A 180 -5.63 -9.99 17.12
C ILE A 180 -4.77 -8.82 17.60
N VAL A 181 -5.36 -7.64 17.83
CA VAL A 181 -4.63 -6.43 18.23
C VAL A 181 -3.66 -6.67 19.40
N PRO A 182 -4.09 -7.23 20.56
CA PRO A 182 -3.18 -7.50 21.67
C PRO A 182 -2.15 -8.61 21.37
N LEU A 183 -2.43 -9.51 20.42
CA LEU A 183 -1.57 -10.63 20.02
C LEU A 183 -0.63 -10.30 18.87
N TRP A 184 -0.66 -9.08 18.33
CA TRP A 184 0.05 -8.73 17.11
C TRP A 184 1.55 -9.06 17.17
N ASN A 185 2.21 -8.79 18.30
CA ASN A 185 3.63 -9.12 18.50
C ASN A 185 3.90 -10.62 18.43
N VAL A 186 2.95 -11.46 18.89
CA VAL A 186 3.06 -12.91 18.78
C VAL A 186 2.96 -13.33 17.32
N ILE A 187 2.01 -12.78 16.56
CA ILE A 187 1.87 -13.04 15.11
C ILE A 187 3.16 -12.65 14.39
N LEU A 188 3.70 -11.46 14.65
CA LEU A 188 4.95 -10.99 14.06
C LEU A 188 6.14 -11.91 14.40
N SER A 189 6.19 -12.45 15.62
CA SER A 189 7.27 -13.37 16.03
C SER A 189 7.30 -14.68 15.23
N LYS A 190 6.19 -15.04 14.58
CA LYS A 190 6.09 -16.22 13.71
C LYS A 190 6.42 -15.92 12.24
N SER A 191 6.65 -14.66 11.90
CA SER A 191 6.89 -14.24 10.51
C SER A 191 8.14 -14.92 9.92
N PRO A 192 8.09 -15.41 8.67
CA PRO A 192 9.25 -15.98 8.02
C PRO A 192 10.40 -14.97 7.95
N PRO A 193 11.67 -15.42 8.10
CA PRO A 193 12.81 -14.52 8.10
C PRO A 193 12.86 -13.67 6.83
N GLY A 194 12.60 -12.38 6.99
CA GLY A 194 12.69 -11.42 5.91
C GLY A 194 11.50 -11.19 5.04
N PHE A 195 10.37 -11.73 5.45
CA PHE A 195 9.11 -11.26 4.94
C PHE A 195 8.91 -9.77 5.26
N ASP A 196 8.52 -9.01 4.25
CA ASP A 196 8.13 -7.60 4.36
C ASP A 196 6.76 -7.45 3.68
N PRO A 197 5.69 -7.20 4.47
CA PRO A 197 4.34 -7.13 3.93
C PRO A 197 4.12 -5.93 3.01
N HIS A 198 4.82 -4.81 3.22
CA HIS A 198 4.71 -3.67 2.30
C HIS A 198 5.39 -3.97 0.97
N LEU A 199 6.55 -4.65 0.98
CA LEU A 199 7.17 -5.10 -0.27
C LEU A 199 6.28 -6.11 -1.01
N ALA A 200 5.63 -7.03 -0.29
CA ALA A 200 4.69 -7.98 -0.87
C ALA A 200 3.52 -7.26 -1.58
N MET A 201 2.91 -6.28 -0.90
CA MET A 201 1.83 -5.46 -1.47
C MET A 201 2.29 -4.61 -2.65
N LEU A 202 3.48 -3.99 -2.57
CA LEU A 202 4.04 -3.24 -3.69
C LEU A 202 4.20 -4.12 -4.93
N LYS A 203 4.73 -5.34 -4.79
CA LYS A 203 4.89 -6.27 -5.92
C LYS A 203 3.54 -6.60 -6.56
N ALA A 204 2.52 -6.86 -5.75
CA ALA A 204 1.18 -7.16 -6.23
C ALA A 204 0.59 -5.97 -7.02
N LEU A 205 0.61 -4.78 -6.42
CA LEU A 205 0.07 -3.57 -7.02
C LEU A 205 0.83 -3.20 -8.31
N ALA A 206 2.15 -3.35 -8.33
CA ALA A 206 2.99 -3.08 -9.51
C ALA A 206 2.71 -3.99 -10.70
N VAL A 207 2.15 -5.18 -10.47
CA VAL A 207 1.71 -6.10 -11.54
C VAL A 207 0.33 -5.70 -12.03
N GLU A 208 -0.57 -5.39 -11.10
CA GLU A 208 -1.97 -5.06 -11.38
C GLU A 208 -2.16 -3.80 -12.22
N VAL A 209 -1.24 -2.82 -12.15
CA VAL A 209 -1.34 -1.60 -12.97
C VAL A 209 -1.37 -1.88 -14.48
N SER A 210 -0.85 -3.02 -14.94
CA SER A 210 -0.95 -3.36 -16.37
C SER A 210 -2.34 -3.83 -16.80
N ASN A 211 -3.22 -4.21 -15.87
CA ASN A 211 -4.55 -4.72 -16.19
C ASN A 211 -5.54 -3.59 -16.50
N SER A 212 -6.04 -3.59 -17.74
CA SER A 212 -6.98 -2.59 -18.24
C SER A 212 -8.31 -2.53 -17.47
N SER A 213 -8.71 -3.61 -16.79
CA SER A 213 -9.98 -3.65 -16.04
C SER A 213 -10.00 -2.73 -14.82
N TYR A 214 -8.84 -2.28 -14.33
CA TYR A 214 -8.76 -1.39 -13.16
C TYR A 214 -8.94 0.09 -13.48
N TRP A 215 -9.04 0.46 -14.76
CA TRP A 215 -8.97 1.87 -15.18
C TRP A 215 -10.32 2.50 -15.57
N GLY A 216 -11.44 1.82 -15.27
CA GLY A 216 -12.79 2.35 -15.41
C GLY A 216 -13.23 2.65 -16.85
N GLU A 217 -14.54 2.89 -17.06
CA GLU A 217 -15.09 3.17 -18.39
C GLU A 217 -15.24 4.68 -18.69
N GLY A 218 -14.79 5.58 -17.78
CA GLY A 218 -15.07 7.02 -17.87
C GLY A 218 -13.89 7.97 -17.54
N PRO A 219 -13.87 9.20 -18.09
CA PRO A 219 -12.79 10.18 -17.87
C PRO A 219 -12.66 10.65 -16.41
N ALA A 220 -13.81 10.74 -15.73
CA ALA A 220 -13.89 11.20 -14.35
C ALA A 220 -13.27 10.18 -13.37
N SER A 221 -13.59 8.90 -13.57
CA SER A 221 -13.15 7.79 -12.71
C SER A 221 -11.71 7.38 -12.99
N MET A 222 -11.26 7.34 -14.25
CA MET A 222 -9.93 6.84 -14.60
C MET A 222 -8.80 7.61 -13.91
N SER A 223 -8.82 8.94 -13.92
CA SER A 223 -7.78 9.73 -13.24
C SER A 223 -7.73 9.48 -11.73
N PHE A 224 -8.89 9.26 -11.11
CA PHE A 224 -8.99 9.00 -9.68
C PHE A 224 -8.46 7.59 -9.35
N GLU A 225 -8.91 6.58 -10.09
CA GLU A 225 -8.44 5.19 -9.96
C GLU A 225 -6.94 5.08 -10.24
N PHE A 226 -6.44 5.77 -11.28
CA PHE A 226 -5.02 5.84 -11.64
C PHE A 226 -4.16 6.38 -10.51
N TRP A 227 -4.46 7.60 -10.04
CA TRP A 227 -3.67 8.21 -8.98
C TRP A 227 -3.86 7.54 -7.62
N GLY A 228 -5.02 6.93 -7.37
CA GLY A 228 -5.21 6.10 -6.18
C GLY A 228 -4.30 4.88 -6.17
N ARG A 229 -4.20 4.16 -7.30
CA ARG A 229 -3.30 3.00 -7.40
C ARG A 229 -1.83 3.40 -7.34
N VAL A 230 -1.45 4.49 -8.01
CA VAL A 230 -0.09 5.05 -7.94
C VAL A 230 0.29 5.41 -6.51
N SER A 231 -0.62 6.05 -5.79
CA SER A 231 -0.39 6.48 -4.41
C SER A 231 -0.22 5.28 -3.47
N LEU A 232 -1.03 4.22 -3.62
CA LEU A 232 -0.88 2.98 -2.86
C LEU A 232 0.47 2.30 -3.15
N CYS A 233 0.91 2.24 -4.41
CA CYS A 233 2.22 1.70 -4.74
C CYS A 233 3.33 2.48 -4.01
N PHE A 234 3.30 3.82 -4.08
CA PHE A 234 4.30 4.63 -3.39
C PHE A 234 4.20 4.55 -1.86
N TYR A 235 3.02 4.39 -1.28
CA TYR A 235 2.83 4.14 0.14
C TYR A 235 3.55 2.87 0.60
N HIS A 236 3.30 1.76 -0.09
CA HIS A 236 3.96 0.49 0.22
C HIS A 236 5.47 0.55 -0.08
N ALA A 237 5.88 1.26 -1.13
CA ALA A 237 7.30 1.48 -1.42
C ALA A 237 8.02 2.28 -0.33
N ALA A 238 7.40 3.35 0.17
CA ALA A 238 7.93 4.18 1.25
C ALA A 238 8.00 3.43 2.59
N SER A 239 7.04 2.54 2.82
CA SER A 239 6.93 1.72 4.04
C SER A 239 7.77 0.43 3.99
N THR A 240 8.38 0.11 2.84
CA THR A 240 9.26 -1.06 2.69
C THR A 240 10.54 -0.84 3.48
N LYS A 241 10.96 -1.84 4.27
CA LYS A 241 12.18 -1.77 5.07
C LYS A 241 13.42 -1.67 4.17
N ASP A 242 14.31 -0.72 4.46
CA ASP A 242 15.59 -0.51 3.78
C ASP A 242 16.61 -1.61 4.14
N LEU A 243 16.39 -2.81 3.58
CA LEU A 243 17.23 -3.98 3.74
C LEU A 243 17.88 -4.35 2.41
N GLN A 244 19.13 -4.82 2.44
CA GLN A 244 19.87 -5.20 1.23
C GLN A 244 19.13 -6.22 0.35
N ARG A 245 18.40 -7.16 0.95
CA ARG A 245 17.59 -8.15 0.22
C ARG A 245 16.31 -7.56 -0.40
N ASN A 246 15.77 -6.49 0.19
CA ASN A 246 14.53 -5.86 -0.26
C ASN A 246 14.79 -4.92 -1.43
N LEU A 247 15.93 -4.23 -1.43
CA LEU A 247 16.25 -3.19 -2.41
C LEU A 247 16.13 -3.65 -3.88
N PRO A 248 16.65 -4.81 -4.31
CA PRO A 248 16.50 -5.25 -5.71
C PRO A 248 15.04 -5.44 -6.12
N LEU A 249 14.22 -6.03 -5.23
CA LEU A 249 12.81 -6.29 -5.49
C LEU A 249 11.98 -5.00 -5.47
N LEU A 250 12.30 -4.06 -4.57
CA LEU A 250 11.71 -2.73 -4.52
C LEU A 250 11.96 -1.97 -5.83
N VAL A 251 13.21 -1.94 -6.29
CA VAL A 251 13.60 -1.28 -7.54
C VAL A 251 12.92 -1.95 -8.73
N GLN A 252 12.91 -3.29 -8.77
CA GLN A 252 12.25 -4.04 -9.85
C GLN A 252 10.75 -3.75 -9.91
N ALA A 253 10.06 -3.72 -8.76
CA ALA A 253 8.63 -3.44 -8.70
C ALA A 253 8.31 -2.02 -9.16
N LEU A 254 9.07 -1.01 -8.70
CA LEU A 254 8.86 0.38 -9.10
C LEU A 254 9.22 0.62 -10.58
N ASP A 255 10.28 0.01 -11.09
CA ASP A 255 10.66 0.12 -12.51
C ASP A 255 9.61 -0.55 -13.41
N ARG A 256 9.05 -1.68 -12.97
CA ARG A 256 7.97 -2.37 -13.67
C ARG A 256 6.70 -1.51 -13.68
N MET A 257 6.30 -1.01 -12.52
CA MET A 257 5.17 -0.10 -12.36
C MET A 257 5.30 1.11 -13.30
N ASP A 258 6.46 1.75 -13.34
CA ASP A 258 6.72 2.92 -14.19
C ASP A 258 6.49 2.62 -15.67
N ALA A 259 7.07 1.51 -16.16
CA ALA A 259 6.94 1.09 -17.56
C ALA A 259 5.50 0.69 -17.94
N ASP A 260 4.80 -0.01 -17.06
CA ASP A 260 3.42 -0.46 -17.30
C ASP A 260 2.45 0.73 -17.29
N LEU A 261 2.60 1.66 -16.34
CA LEU A 261 1.79 2.89 -16.30
C LEU A 261 2.07 3.81 -17.48
N ASP A 262 3.32 3.89 -17.94
CA ASP A 262 3.66 4.63 -19.17
C ASP A 262 2.93 4.03 -20.38
N THR A 263 2.89 2.70 -20.48
CA THR A 263 2.14 1.99 -21.51
C THR A 263 0.64 2.29 -21.41
N VAL A 264 0.04 2.11 -20.23
CA VAL A 264 -1.38 2.38 -19.97
C VAL A 264 -1.76 3.80 -20.35
N SER A 265 -0.97 4.79 -19.90
CA SER A 265 -1.25 6.21 -20.15
C SER A 265 -1.29 6.56 -21.64
N LYS A 266 -0.52 5.84 -22.46
CA LYS A 266 -0.40 6.03 -23.92
C LYS A 266 -1.44 5.25 -24.70
N THR A 267 -1.94 4.14 -24.15
CA THR A 267 -3.02 3.35 -24.75
C THR A 267 -4.41 3.89 -24.42
N CYS A 268 -4.57 4.49 -23.24
CA CYS A 268 -5.82 5.09 -22.80
C CYS A 268 -5.97 6.51 -23.37
N VAL A 269 -6.22 6.60 -24.68
CA VAL A 269 -6.46 7.86 -25.40
C VAL A 269 -7.82 7.78 -26.08
N TYR A 270 -8.63 8.83 -25.94
CA TYR A 270 -9.93 8.96 -26.58
C TYR A 270 -9.80 9.00 -28.12
N PRO A 271 -10.87 8.65 -28.85
CA PRO A 271 -10.88 8.72 -30.32
C PRO A 271 -10.55 10.10 -30.89
N ASN A 272 -10.79 11.17 -30.13
CA ASN A 272 -10.46 12.55 -30.49
C ASN A 272 -8.99 12.91 -30.21
N GLY A 273 -8.15 11.96 -29.78
CA GLY A 273 -6.74 12.17 -29.47
C GLY A 273 -6.48 12.86 -28.13
N THR A 274 -7.44 12.86 -27.21
CA THR A 274 -7.25 13.41 -25.86
C THR A 274 -7.09 12.30 -24.82
N SER A 275 -6.37 12.56 -23.73
CA SER A 275 -6.20 11.56 -22.65
C SER A 275 -7.00 11.96 -21.41
N PRO A 276 -7.71 11.00 -20.77
CA PRO A 276 -8.47 11.23 -19.54
C PRO A 276 -7.59 11.59 -18.33
N LEU A 277 -6.30 11.25 -18.37
CA LEU A 277 -5.34 11.56 -17.31
C LEU A 277 -4.93 13.04 -17.30
N TYR A 278 -5.07 13.74 -18.44
CA TYR A 278 -4.68 15.14 -18.59
C TYR A 278 -5.92 16.03 -18.75
N ARG A 279 -6.44 16.57 -17.63
CA ARG A 279 -7.55 17.53 -17.64
C ARG A 279 -7.04 18.97 -17.79
N ASN A 280 -7.74 19.82 -18.54
CA ASN A 280 -7.56 21.27 -18.49
C ASN A 280 -8.68 21.87 -17.62
N THR A 281 -8.42 22.96 -16.91
CA THR A 281 -9.38 23.62 -16.01
C THR A 281 -10.67 24.09 -16.70
N ALA A 282 -10.71 24.11 -18.04
CA ALA A 282 -11.87 24.49 -18.86
C ALA A 282 -12.45 23.37 -19.76
N SER A 283 -11.78 22.22 -19.92
CA SER A 283 -12.33 21.09 -20.70
C SER A 283 -11.86 19.73 -20.16
N ALA A 284 -12.72 18.72 -20.27
CA ALA A 284 -12.53 17.40 -19.66
C ALA A 284 -11.33 16.59 -20.17
N SER A 285 -10.58 17.06 -21.18
CA SER A 285 -9.42 16.34 -21.71
C SER A 285 -8.53 17.23 -22.60
N MET A 286 -7.21 17.05 -22.50
CA MET A 286 -6.22 17.81 -23.27
C MET A 286 -6.14 17.35 -24.74
N ASN A 287 -6.13 18.28 -25.69
CA ASN A 287 -5.64 18.02 -27.05
C ASN A 287 -4.11 17.83 -27.00
N LEU A 288 -3.62 16.62 -27.29
CA LEU A 288 -2.18 16.27 -27.32
C LEU A 288 -1.33 17.19 -28.24
N SER A 289 -1.96 17.98 -29.11
CA SER A 289 -1.36 18.75 -30.22
C SER A 289 -0.60 20.04 -29.83
N LEU A 290 -0.74 20.60 -28.61
CA LEU A 290 -0.24 21.96 -28.34
C LEU A 290 1.19 22.07 -27.76
N LYS A 291 1.83 20.99 -27.32
CA LYS A 291 3.21 21.03 -26.76
C LYS A 291 4.14 19.88 -27.13
N HIS A 292 3.63 18.68 -27.42
CA HIS A 292 4.46 17.49 -27.61
C HIS A 292 4.02 16.71 -28.86
N ALA A 293 4.99 16.22 -29.65
CA ALA A 293 4.71 15.40 -30.83
C ALA A 293 4.20 13.98 -30.48
N ALA A 294 4.34 13.57 -29.21
CA ALA A 294 3.88 12.30 -28.64
C ALA A 294 3.39 12.54 -27.20
N PRO A 295 2.54 11.66 -26.63
CA PRO A 295 2.12 11.78 -25.23
C PRO A 295 3.35 11.79 -24.31
N PRO A 296 3.45 12.76 -23.38
CA PRO A 296 4.55 12.79 -22.42
C PRO A 296 4.45 11.61 -21.46
N HIS A 297 5.54 11.36 -20.74
CA HIS A 297 5.57 10.32 -19.71
C HIS A 297 4.46 10.53 -18.67
N TRP A 298 3.84 9.44 -18.20
CA TRP A 298 2.65 9.50 -17.33
C TRP A 298 2.86 10.30 -16.05
N SER A 299 4.10 10.37 -15.53
CA SER A 299 4.42 11.15 -14.32
C SER A 299 4.08 12.63 -14.45
N THR A 300 3.97 13.15 -15.67
CA THR A 300 3.55 14.53 -15.94
C THR A 300 2.05 14.77 -15.77
N SER A 301 1.25 13.72 -15.53
CA SER A 301 -0.20 13.82 -15.32
C SER A 301 -0.61 14.22 -13.89
N GLN A 302 0.33 14.41 -12.97
CA GLN A 302 0.04 14.83 -11.58
C GLN A 302 -0.69 16.17 -11.53
N TYR A 303 -0.37 17.05 -12.48
CA TYR A 303 -1.01 18.35 -12.65
C TYR A 303 -1.92 18.38 -13.86
N THR A 304 -2.92 19.25 -13.79
CA THR A 304 -3.53 19.77 -15.02
C THR A 304 -2.41 20.47 -15.80
N GLN A 305 -2.09 20.01 -17.01
CA GLN A 305 -1.07 20.66 -17.84
C GLN A 305 -1.56 22.04 -18.29
N THR A 306 -1.46 23.02 -17.39
CA THR A 306 -1.65 24.43 -17.70
C THR A 306 -0.34 25.01 -18.24
N GLU A 307 -0.44 26.00 -19.12
CA GLU A 307 0.73 26.64 -19.70
C GLU A 307 1.61 27.27 -18.61
N GLY A 308 2.84 26.77 -18.46
CA GLY A 308 3.80 27.22 -17.43
C GLY A 308 3.93 26.32 -16.21
N SER A 309 3.16 25.22 -16.12
CA SER A 309 3.36 24.17 -15.11
C SER A 309 4.64 23.37 -15.35
N PHE A 310 5.26 22.90 -14.27
CA PHE A 310 6.43 22.03 -14.32
C PHE A 310 6.03 20.57 -14.50
N ASP A 311 6.82 19.84 -15.27
CA ASP A 311 6.71 18.41 -15.43
C ASP A 311 7.29 17.69 -14.20
N ASN A 312 6.79 16.49 -13.91
CA ASN A 312 7.39 15.62 -12.89
C ASN A 312 8.06 14.40 -13.53
N THR A 313 9.01 13.80 -12.81
CA THR A 313 9.67 12.55 -13.19
C THR A 313 9.26 11.44 -12.23
N PHE A 314 9.41 10.18 -12.63
CA PHE A 314 9.11 9.06 -11.74
C PHE A 314 9.98 9.08 -10.46
N VAL A 315 11.26 9.43 -10.57
CA VAL A 315 12.15 9.59 -9.40
C VAL A 315 11.76 10.81 -8.55
N GLY A 316 11.24 11.87 -9.19
CA GLY A 316 10.64 13.01 -8.50
C GLY A 316 9.42 12.58 -7.68
N LEU A 317 8.47 11.84 -8.26
CA LEU A 317 7.33 11.27 -7.54
C LEU A 317 7.78 10.37 -6.37
N ALA A 318 8.74 9.47 -6.60
CA ALA A 318 9.29 8.63 -5.54
C ALA A 318 9.87 9.47 -4.38
N ALA A 319 10.49 10.62 -4.68
CA ALA A 319 10.97 11.54 -3.65
C ALA A 319 9.84 12.28 -2.93
N GLN A 320 8.73 12.63 -3.61
CA GLN A 320 7.55 13.22 -2.97
C GLN A 320 6.97 12.31 -1.89
N PHE A 321 6.96 10.99 -2.13
CA PHE A 321 6.51 9.98 -1.16
C PHE A 321 7.61 9.50 -0.20
N ALA A 322 8.81 10.09 -0.25
CA ALA A 322 9.94 9.71 0.60
C ALA A 322 10.38 8.23 0.45
N VAL A 323 10.33 7.66 -0.76
CA VAL A 323 10.88 6.32 -1.06
C VAL A 323 12.42 6.36 -1.11
N LEU A 324 13.02 6.57 0.05
CA LEU A 324 14.45 6.77 0.26
C LEU A 324 15.35 5.70 -0.41
N PRO A 325 15.16 4.39 -0.17
CA PRO A 325 16.03 3.36 -0.76
C PRO A 325 16.05 3.39 -2.29
N TYR A 326 14.89 3.61 -2.92
CA TYR A 326 14.79 3.70 -4.38
C TYR A 326 15.48 4.95 -4.93
N VAL A 327 15.20 6.13 -4.36
CA VAL A 327 15.80 7.39 -4.81
C VAL A 327 17.33 7.36 -4.61
N ARG A 328 17.79 6.82 -3.48
CA ARG A 328 19.22 6.60 -3.20
C ARG A 328 19.89 5.75 -4.27
N GLU A 329 19.25 4.65 -4.65
CA GLU A 329 19.78 3.74 -5.68
C GLU A 329 19.82 4.40 -7.06
N LYS A 330 18.72 5.03 -7.48
CA LYS A 330 18.64 5.68 -8.79
C LYS A 330 19.64 6.82 -8.95
N ILE A 331 19.82 7.65 -7.93
CA ILE A 331 20.79 8.76 -7.99
C ILE A 331 22.23 8.25 -7.92
N SER A 332 22.49 7.17 -7.18
CA SER A 332 23.82 6.57 -7.13
C SER A 332 24.22 5.96 -8.47
N ARG A 333 23.28 5.30 -9.16
CA ARG A 333 23.50 4.76 -10.52
C ARG A 333 23.52 5.85 -11.59
N TYR A 334 22.65 6.85 -11.48
CA TYR A 334 22.45 7.90 -12.47
C TYR A 334 22.50 9.30 -11.84
N PRO A 335 23.69 9.81 -11.47
CA PRO A 335 23.83 11.13 -10.85
C PRO A 335 23.29 12.28 -11.70
N ALA A 336 23.20 12.09 -13.02
CA ALA A 336 22.64 13.06 -13.95
C ALA A 336 21.16 13.38 -13.68
N LEU A 337 20.42 12.51 -12.99
CA LEU A 337 19.03 12.76 -12.58
C LEU A 337 18.88 13.98 -11.66
N LEU A 338 19.96 14.40 -10.98
CA LEU A 338 19.97 15.64 -10.19
C LEU A 338 20.00 16.90 -11.07
N HIS A 339 20.35 16.76 -12.36
CA HIS A 339 20.30 17.83 -13.35
C HIS A 339 18.93 17.78 -14.05
N HIS A 340 18.05 18.71 -13.71
CA HIS A 340 16.72 18.83 -14.31
C HIS A 340 16.69 19.92 -15.39
N SER A 341 15.72 19.82 -16.29
CA SER A 341 15.42 20.88 -17.25
C SER A 341 14.78 22.08 -16.53
N THR A 342 14.70 23.24 -17.18
CA THR A 342 14.01 24.42 -16.63
C THR A 342 12.49 24.24 -16.52
N SER A 343 11.93 23.14 -17.04
CA SER A 343 10.50 22.84 -17.02
C SER A 343 10.16 21.60 -16.20
N THR A 344 11.07 21.09 -15.37
CA THR A 344 10.85 19.87 -14.58
C THR A 344 11.19 20.06 -13.11
N HIS A 345 10.36 19.51 -12.22
CA HIS A 345 10.59 19.44 -10.78
C HIS A 345 11.94 18.82 -10.42
N SER A 346 12.67 19.53 -9.57
CA SER A 346 13.89 18.99 -8.99
C SER A 346 13.56 17.88 -7.99
N ILE A 347 14.39 16.83 -7.93
CA ILE A 347 14.19 15.75 -6.95
C ILE A 347 14.26 16.30 -5.51
N LEU A 348 15.05 17.36 -5.28
CA LEU A 348 15.17 18.01 -3.98
C LEU A 348 13.90 18.75 -3.57
N SER A 349 13.27 19.50 -4.47
CA SER A 349 11.99 20.17 -4.21
C SER A 349 10.90 19.13 -3.97
N CYS A 350 10.85 18.08 -4.78
CA CYS A 350 9.98 16.93 -4.55
C CYS A 350 10.14 16.32 -3.16
N ALA A 351 11.39 16.08 -2.73
CA ALA A 351 11.68 15.54 -1.41
C ALA A 351 11.27 16.48 -0.28
N ILE A 352 11.51 17.79 -0.39
CA ILE A 352 11.22 18.76 0.67
C ILE A 352 9.72 19.01 0.83
N LEU A 353 9.04 19.27 -0.29
CA LEU A 353 7.66 19.73 -0.27
C LEU A 353 6.68 18.56 -0.08
N GLY A 354 7.05 17.37 -0.54
CA GLY A 354 6.29 16.14 -0.35
C GLY A 354 4.99 16.11 -1.14
N PHE A 355 4.38 14.92 -1.21
CA PHE A 355 3.23 14.66 -2.08
C PHE A 355 2.06 15.62 -1.85
N ARG A 356 1.67 15.89 -0.60
CA ARG A 356 0.53 16.77 -0.28
C ARG A 356 0.65 18.18 -0.88
N TYR A 357 1.86 18.74 -0.94
CA TYR A 357 2.08 20.05 -1.58
C TYR A 357 1.77 20.03 -3.07
N PHE A 358 2.06 18.89 -3.70
CA PHE A 358 1.99 18.69 -5.14
C PHE A 358 0.66 18.10 -5.61
N SER A 359 -0.14 17.58 -4.69
CA SER A 359 -1.40 16.90 -5.02
C SER A 359 -2.56 17.86 -5.11
N ARG A 360 -3.45 17.58 -6.06
CA ARG A 360 -4.76 18.21 -6.09
C ARG A 360 -5.59 17.73 -4.89
N PRO A 361 -6.53 18.54 -4.36
CA PRO A 361 -7.40 18.11 -3.26
C PRO A 361 -8.08 16.76 -3.51
N ASP A 362 -8.62 16.54 -4.72
CA ASP A 362 -9.29 15.29 -5.09
C ASP A 362 -8.38 14.05 -5.18
N ILE A 363 -7.07 14.26 -5.28
CA ILE A 363 -6.06 13.20 -5.27
C ILE A 363 -5.47 13.03 -3.85
N ALA A 364 -5.34 14.12 -3.10
CA ALA A 364 -4.86 14.14 -1.73
C ALA A 364 -5.78 13.33 -0.80
N ASP A 365 -7.10 13.42 -1.00
CA ASP A 365 -8.10 12.62 -0.28
C ASP A 365 -7.83 11.12 -0.39
N ILE A 366 -7.26 10.65 -1.51
CA ILE A 366 -6.93 9.23 -1.73
C ILE A 366 -5.70 8.81 -0.92
N THR A 367 -4.73 9.71 -0.73
CA THR A 367 -3.55 9.46 0.11
C THR A 367 -3.81 9.57 1.60
N ASP A 368 -4.80 10.36 2.01
CA ASP A 368 -5.16 10.44 3.43
C ASP A 368 -5.78 9.12 3.92
N ILE A 369 -6.34 8.30 3.02
CA ILE A 369 -6.76 6.92 3.29
C ILE A 369 -5.56 5.99 3.57
N ALA A 370 -4.37 6.30 3.05
CA ALA A 370 -3.17 5.50 3.29
C ALA A 370 -2.55 5.69 4.69
N ALA A 371 -3.15 6.53 5.55
CA ALA A 371 -2.82 6.64 6.98
C ALA A 371 -1.32 6.82 7.29
N PHE A 372 -0.60 7.63 6.51
CA PHE A 372 0.75 8.03 6.89
C PHE A 372 0.67 8.82 8.21
N SER A 373 1.40 8.39 9.24
CA SER A 373 1.72 9.29 10.34
C SER A 373 2.69 10.35 9.79
N ASP A 374 2.36 11.63 9.97
CA ASP A 374 3.20 12.71 9.45
C ASP A 374 4.61 12.69 10.12
N GLU A 375 4.71 12.19 11.36
CA GLU A 375 5.95 12.10 12.11
C GLU A 375 6.98 11.12 11.52
N GLU A 376 6.58 9.88 11.22
CA GLU A 376 7.50 8.86 10.67
C GLU A 376 7.98 9.24 9.27
N ILE A 377 7.09 9.80 8.44
CA ILE A 377 7.46 10.22 7.09
C ILE A 377 8.39 11.44 7.10
N PHE A 378 8.25 12.36 8.06
CA PHE A 378 9.17 13.50 8.18
C PHE A 378 10.59 13.04 8.50
N ALA A 379 10.79 12.06 9.37
CA ALA A 379 12.12 11.54 9.69
C ALA A 379 12.83 10.97 8.45
N VAL A 380 12.15 10.11 7.68
CA VAL A 380 12.67 9.54 6.42
C VAL A 380 12.93 10.63 5.38
N ARG A 381 12.03 11.62 5.29
CA ARG A 381 12.15 12.76 4.38
C ARG A 381 13.37 13.62 4.70
N ILE A 382 13.65 13.88 5.98
CA ILE A 382 14.87 14.59 6.41
C ILE A 382 16.13 13.83 5.98
N GLU A 383 16.14 12.50 6.11
CA GLU A 383 17.25 11.69 5.63
C GLU A 383 17.42 11.77 4.11
N LEU A 384 16.31 11.71 3.36
CA LEU A 384 16.32 11.88 1.90
C LEU A 384 16.86 13.26 1.49
N VAL A 385 16.40 14.33 2.11
CA VAL A 385 16.90 15.69 1.86
C VAL A 385 18.40 15.79 2.15
N ARG A 386 18.86 15.23 3.28
CA ARG A 386 20.28 15.18 3.64
C ARG A 386 21.11 14.43 2.59
N LEU A 387 20.61 13.28 2.11
CA LEU A 387 21.26 12.49 1.06
C LEU A 387 21.40 13.30 -0.24
N LEU A 388 20.33 13.94 -0.68
CA LEU A 388 20.28 14.72 -1.92
C LEU A 388 21.26 15.91 -1.87
N LEU A 389 21.23 16.68 -0.78
CA LEU A 389 22.19 17.78 -0.56
C LEU A 389 23.64 17.27 -0.51
N GLY A 390 23.88 16.13 0.14
CA GLY A 390 25.19 15.49 0.18
C GLY A 390 25.72 15.03 -1.18
N LYS A 391 24.82 14.69 -2.11
CA LYS A 391 25.13 14.33 -3.51
C LYS A 391 25.22 15.54 -4.46
N GLY A 392 25.06 16.75 -3.95
CA GLY A 392 25.17 17.99 -4.73
C GLY A 392 23.90 18.36 -5.49
N ALA A 393 22.72 17.88 -5.06
CA ALA A 393 21.47 18.52 -5.42
C ALA A 393 21.53 19.99 -4.97
N LEU A 394 21.02 20.90 -5.81
CA LEU A 394 21.19 22.35 -5.71
C LEU A 394 21.17 22.87 -4.26
N ALA A 395 22.32 23.31 -3.74
CA ALA A 395 22.39 24.15 -2.56
C ALA A 395 21.79 25.52 -2.91
N LEU A 396 20.79 25.97 -2.17
CA LEU A 396 20.15 27.27 -2.37
C LEU A 396 21.22 28.38 -2.30
N GLN A 397 21.59 28.99 -3.42
CA GLN A 397 22.52 30.12 -3.40
C GLN A 397 21.82 31.37 -2.82
N PRO A 398 22.50 32.16 -1.97
CA PRO A 398 21.92 33.33 -1.28
C PRO A 398 21.73 34.56 -2.17
N LYS A 399 22.10 34.50 -3.45
CA LYS A 399 21.90 35.60 -4.41
C LYS A 399 21.45 35.03 -5.74
N GLU A 400 20.18 35.29 -6.06
CA GLU A 400 19.65 35.44 -7.41
C GLU A 400 20.28 34.56 -8.50
N SER A 401 19.64 33.46 -8.82
CA SER A 401 19.69 32.99 -10.20
C SER A 401 18.50 33.58 -10.94
N GLN A 402 18.75 34.60 -11.77
CA GLN A 402 17.82 35.01 -12.83
C GLN A 402 17.49 33.85 -13.82
N TYR A 403 18.10 32.67 -13.66
CA TYR A 403 17.89 31.48 -14.49
C TYR A 403 17.04 30.37 -13.83
N PHE A 404 16.56 30.51 -12.59
CA PHE A 404 15.73 29.49 -11.93
C PHE A 404 14.46 30.09 -11.31
N PRO A 405 13.37 30.31 -12.07
CA PRO A 405 12.32 31.19 -11.58
C PRO A 405 11.26 30.58 -10.66
N ARG A 406 11.01 29.25 -10.55
CA ARG A 406 9.73 28.81 -9.94
C ARG A 406 9.64 27.47 -9.18
N ASP A 407 10.69 26.65 -9.10
CA ASP A 407 10.53 25.23 -8.67
C ASP A 407 11.55 24.71 -7.64
N MET A 408 12.21 25.64 -6.95
CA MET A 408 13.09 25.31 -5.84
C MET A 408 12.56 26.05 -4.62
N PRO A 409 12.19 25.34 -3.52
CA PRO A 409 11.74 26.02 -2.31
C PRO A 409 12.84 26.96 -1.86
N THR A 410 12.56 28.26 -1.86
CA THR A 410 13.58 29.25 -1.53
C THR A 410 13.90 29.18 -0.03
N ARG A 411 15.08 29.66 0.37
CA ARG A 411 15.43 29.74 1.80
C ARG A 411 14.39 30.56 2.57
N GLU A 412 13.86 31.59 1.93
CA GLU A 412 12.81 32.45 2.48
C GLU A 412 11.47 31.71 2.61
N GLU A 413 11.11 30.89 1.63
CA GLU A 413 9.91 30.04 1.68
C GLU A 413 9.99 28.97 2.76
N ILE A 414 11.13 28.28 2.89
CA ILE A 414 11.38 27.31 3.97
C ILE A 414 11.26 28.00 5.34
N ARG A 415 11.88 29.17 5.50
CA ARG A 415 11.80 29.96 6.74
C ARG A 415 10.38 30.43 7.03
N LYS A 416 9.65 30.89 6.01
CA LYS A 416 8.27 31.34 6.12
C LYS A 416 7.36 30.20 6.56
N ASN A 417 7.49 29.01 5.97
CA ASN A 417 6.71 27.84 6.38
C ASN A 417 7.05 27.43 7.82
N ALA A 418 8.32 27.41 8.21
CA ALA A 418 8.71 27.16 9.60
C ALA A 418 8.05 28.14 10.59
N GLU A 419 7.99 29.43 10.24
CA GLU A 419 7.36 30.46 11.08
C GLU A 419 5.83 30.30 11.18
N ILE A 420 5.17 29.98 10.06
CA ILE A 420 3.73 29.72 10.02
C ILE A 420 3.39 28.57 10.96
N TYR A 421 4.06 27.43 10.82
CA TYR A 421 3.79 26.26 11.68
C TYR A 421 4.11 26.55 13.14
N ARG A 422 5.23 27.24 13.44
CA ARG A 422 5.54 27.67 14.81
C ARG A 422 4.46 28.55 15.45
N THR A 423 3.81 29.41 14.66
CA THR A 423 2.79 30.34 15.16
C THR A 423 1.46 29.65 15.47
N ILE A 424 1.13 28.58 14.75
CA ILE A 424 -0.16 27.87 14.87
C ILE A 424 -0.13 26.65 15.79
N CYS A 425 1.04 26.19 16.26
CA CYS A 425 1.18 24.98 17.08
C CYS A 425 0.27 24.95 18.33
N GLN A 426 -0.77 24.12 18.30
CA GLN A 426 -1.56 23.75 19.48
C GLN A 426 -1.81 22.22 19.58
N GLN A 427 -1.49 21.46 18.53
CA GLN A 427 -1.73 20.02 18.41
C GLN A 427 -0.46 19.27 17.95
N GLY A 428 -0.42 17.93 18.13
CA GLY A 428 0.77 17.11 17.86
C GLY A 428 1.30 17.19 16.42
N ASP A 429 0.42 17.14 15.42
CA ASP A 429 0.81 17.14 14.00
C ASP A 429 1.46 18.47 13.57
N GLU A 430 0.98 19.59 14.10
CA GLU A 430 1.53 20.93 13.81
C GLU A 430 2.92 21.10 14.41
N ILE A 431 3.18 20.48 15.57
CA ILE A 431 4.50 20.47 16.21
C ILE A 431 5.49 19.71 15.34
N ALA A 432 5.14 18.49 14.91
CA ALA A 432 5.99 17.67 14.03
C ALA A 432 6.29 18.39 12.70
N ALA A 433 5.29 19.04 12.11
CA ALA A 433 5.47 19.86 10.91
C ALA A 433 6.43 21.04 11.14
N SER A 434 6.31 21.74 12.27
CA SER A 434 7.23 22.84 12.63
C SER A 434 8.67 22.36 12.78
N GLU A 435 8.88 21.25 13.49
CA GLU A 435 10.20 20.63 13.66
C GLU A 435 10.81 20.19 12.33
N TYR A 436 10.00 19.60 11.45
CA TYR A 436 10.40 19.22 10.11
C TYR A 436 10.97 20.43 9.33
N TRP A 437 10.23 21.53 9.25
CA TRP A 437 10.67 22.72 8.50
C TRP A 437 11.92 23.37 9.11
N ASN A 438 12.03 23.42 10.43
CA ASN A 438 13.24 23.88 11.11
C ASN A 438 14.45 23.00 10.72
N LYS A 439 14.27 21.68 10.71
CA LYS A 439 15.36 20.74 10.39
C LYS A 439 15.79 20.82 8.93
N VAL A 440 14.86 21.00 8.00
CA VAL A 440 15.19 21.29 6.61
C VAL A 440 16.06 22.56 6.52
N GLY A 441 15.67 23.63 7.22
CA GLY A 441 16.46 24.87 7.28
C GLY A 441 17.89 24.65 7.77
N GLU A 442 18.08 23.90 8.85
CA GLU A 442 19.41 23.55 9.38
C GLU A 442 20.28 22.78 8.37
N LEU A 443 19.69 21.84 7.62
CA LEU A 443 20.41 21.08 6.60
C LEU A 443 20.95 21.98 5.49
N PHE A 444 20.18 22.98 5.07
CA PHE A 444 20.62 23.96 4.09
C PHE A 444 21.73 24.85 4.63
N ASP A 445 21.57 25.39 5.85
CA ASP A 445 22.58 26.24 6.47
C ASP A 445 23.92 25.50 6.64
N GLY A 446 23.88 24.24 7.09
CA GLY A 446 25.06 23.40 7.21
C GLY A 446 25.74 23.07 5.87
N GLN A 447 24.96 22.91 4.78
CA GLN A 447 25.53 22.68 3.45
C GLN A 447 26.20 23.94 2.88
N MET A 448 25.59 25.11 3.10
CA MET A 448 26.14 26.39 2.66
C MET A 448 27.47 26.71 3.33
N GLU A 449 27.60 26.43 4.63
CA GLU A 449 28.88 26.63 5.34
C GLU A 449 29.97 25.71 4.80
N LYS A 450 29.66 24.44 4.50
CA LYS A 450 30.60 23.50 3.85
C LYS A 450 31.05 23.99 2.47
N GLU A 451 30.15 24.58 1.69
CA GLU A 451 30.50 25.15 0.39
C GLU A 451 31.40 26.38 0.53
N ARG A 452 31.09 27.28 1.47
CA ARG A 452 31.91 28.45 1.80
C ARG A 452 33.32 28.05 2.25
N GLU A 453 33.43 27.06 3.12
CA GLU A 453 34.73 26.51 3.54
C GLU A 453 35.51 25.89 2.38
N SER A 454 34.84 25.18 1.47
CA SER A 454 35.50 24.55 0.32
C SER A 454 36.05 25.59 -0.68
N LEU A 455 35.35 26.72 -0.82
CA LEU A 455 35.79 27.88 -1.61
C LEU A 455 37.03 28.54 -0.98
N VAL A 456 37.03 28.72 0.34
CA VAL A 456 38.18 29.26 1.09
C VAL A 456 39.39 28.31 1.02
N LYS A 457 39.17 27.00 1.00
CA LYS A 457 40.22 25.97 0.94
C LYS A 457 40.71 25.64 -0.49
N GLY A 458 40.24 26.34 -1.53
CA GLY A 458 40.70 26.17 -2.90
C GLY A 458 40.38 24.82 -3.57
N GLN A 459 39.52 24.00 -2.97
CA GLN A 459 39.11 22.71 -3.55
C GLN A 459 38.07 22.94 -4.64
N LYS A 460 38.46 22.75 -5.91
CA LYS A 460 37.52 22.78 -7.05
C LYS A 460 36.53 21.60 -6.93
N ARG A 461 35.33 21.86 -6.41
CA ARG A 461 34.18 20.97 -6.63
C ARG A 461 33.73 21.06 -8.11
N PRO A 462 33.28 19.95 -8.73
CA PRO A 462 32.97 19.90 -10.17
C PRO A 462 31.90 20.91 -10.61
N PHE A 463 30.97 21.26 -9.71
CA PHE A 463 29.77 22.05 -10.01
C PHE A 463 30.08 23.48 -10.48
N LEU A 464 31.14 24.11 -9.92
CA LEU A 464 31.53 25.47 -10.30
C LEU A 464 32.38 25.53 -11.58
N SER A 465 32.99 24.42 -12.01
CA SER A 465 33.83 24.41 -13.21
C SER A 465 33.03 24.59 -14.51
N ARG A 466 31.73 24.26 -14.52
CA ARG A 466 30.82 24.47 -15.66
C ARG A 466 30.31 25.91 -15.78
N LEU A 467 30.20 26.65 -14.67
CA LEU A 467 29.73 28.04 -14.64
C LEU A 467 30.82 29.06 -15.02
N PHE A 468 32.07 28.81 -14.68
CA PHE A 468 33.17 29.74 -14.97
C PHE A 468 33.68 29.69 -16.43
N LYS A 469 33.37 28.66 -17.21
CA LYS A 469 33.78 28.59 -18.63
C LYS A 469 32.97 29.49 -19.58
N LYS A 470 31.81 30.03 -19.16
CA LYS A 470 30.99 30.92 -20.00
C LYS A 470 31.14 32.42 -19.70
N LYS A 471 31.83 32.81 -18.62
CA LYS A 471 32.07 34.24 -18.29
C LYS A 471 33.45 34.77 -18.74
N VAL A 472 34.22 33.98 -19.48
CA VAL A 472 35.49 34.41 -20.09
C VAL A 472 35.45 34.17 -21.60
N LYS A 473 34.56 34.89 -22.29
CA LYS A 473 34.69 35.29 -23.70
C LYS A 473 33.46 36.11 -24.11
N LYS A 474 33.75 37.38 -24.45
CA LYS A 474 32.88 38.50 -24.86
C LYS A 474 32.28 39.31 -23.73
#